data_AF-A0A7R9U203-F1
#
_entry.id   AF-A0A7R9U203-F1
#
_cell.length_a   1.000
_cell.length_b   1.000
_cell.length_c   1.000
_cell.angle_alpha   90.00
_cell.angle_beta   90.00
_cell.angle_gamma   90.00
#
_symmetry.space_group_name_H-M   'P 1'
#
loop_
_entity.id
_entity.type
_entity.pdbx_description
1 polymer ?
#
loop_
_entity_poly.entity_id
_entity_poly.type
_entity_poly.pdbx_seq_one_letter_code
_entity_poly.pdbx_strand_id
1 'polypeptide(L)'
;PWDMNMAEAAFEADTKRKGHSTPAMTGRTAKAFGARRLLLTHFSPRYAGSSSVNNVNVMAYIEEQARRTSGLAGNRVLASYDMMRIPVLPEDLDKTVGDGEELIFQSRFQALDKNDTLSAFEDIGDFE
;
A
#
# COMPACT_ATOMS: atom_id res chain seq x y z
N PRO A 1 24.12 5.15 -4.18
CA PRO A 1 23.63 5.60 -2.85
C PRO A 1 22.50 6.60 -3.06
N TRP A 2 21.40 6.52 -2.30
CA TRP A 2 20.33 7.53 -2.39
C TRP A 2 20.92 8.91 -2.05
N ASP A 3 20.67 9.90 -2.89
CA ASP A 3 21.02 11.28 -2.57
C ASP A 3 19.94 11.86 -1.64
N MET A 4 20.23 11.86 -0.34
CA MET A 4 19.36 12.39 0.71
C MET A 4 19.15 13.92 0.61
N ASN A 5 19.90 14.60 -0.27
CA ASN A 5 19.77 16.05 -0.53
C ASN A 5 18.95 16.37 -1.79
N MET A 6 18.50 15.36 -2.53
CA MET A 6 17.62 15.56 -3.68
C MET A 6 16.24 16.00 -3.20
N ALA A 7 15.69 17.06 -3.81
CA ALA A 7 14.36 17.53 -3.49
C ALA A 7 13.33 16.40 -3.67
N GLU A 8 12.45 16.20 -2.67
CA GLU A 8 11.48 15.10 -2.61
C GLU A 8 10.64 14.97 -3.89
N ALA A 9 10.26 16.10 -4.49
CA ALA A 9 9.50 16.13 -5.74
C ALA A 9 10.28 15.55 -6.94
N ALA A 10 11.57 15.87 -7.06
CA ALA A 10 12.41 15.35 -8.13
C ALA A 10 12.65 13.84 -7.93
N PHE A 11 12.81 13.43 -6.67
CA PHE A 11 12.97 12.03 -6.29
C PHE A 11 11.71 11.19 -6.62
N GLU A 12 10.54 11.71 -6.28
CA GLU A 12 9.27 11.11 -6.63
C GLU A 12 9.07 11.01 -8.15
N ALA A 13 9.43 12.05 -8.91
CA ALA A 13 9.33 12.04 -10.37
C ALA A 13 10.22 10.95 -11.01
N ASP A 14 11.47 10.80 -10.57
CA ASP A 14 12.36 9.76 -11.06
C ASP A 14 11.89 8.35 -10.67
N THR A 15 11.36 8.20 -9.44
CA THR A 15 10.83 6.93 -8.94
C THR A 15 9.60 6.48 -9.73
N LYS A 16 8.68 7.41 -10.01
CA LYS A 16 7.51 7.18 -10.87
C LYS A 16 7.90 6.79 -12.29
N ARG A 17 8.90 7.45 -12.87
CA ARG A 17 9.43 7.13 -14.21
C ARG A 17 9.96 5.70 -14.30
N LYS A 18 10.48 5.16 -13.20
CA LYS A 18 10.95 3.77 -13.08
C LYS A 18 9.84 2.77 -12.76
N GLY A 19 8.58 3.21 -12.63
CA GLY A 19 7.44 2.35 -12.29
C GLY A 19 7.45 1.89 -10.83
N HIS A 20 8.06 2.66 -9.93
CA HIS A 20 8.12 2.34 -8.50
C HIS A 20 7.40 3.39 -7.66
N SER A 21 7.14 3.04 -6.39
CA SER A 21 6.57 3.93 -5.39
C SER A 21 7.64 4.39 -4.40
N THR A 22 7.56 5.66 -3.99
CA THR A 22 8.34 6.13 -2.83
C THR A 22 7.64 5.73 -1.53
N PRO A 23 8.35 5.65 -0.39
CA PRO A 23 7.71 5.37 0.91
C PRO A 23 6.61 6.38 1.25
N ALA A 24 6.85 7.67 0.95
CA ALA A 24 5.90 8.75 1.14
C ALA A 24 4.64 8.60 0.27
N MET A 25 4.78 8.12 -0.98
CA MET A 25 3.64 7.78 -1.82
C MET A 25 2.82 6.65 -1.20
N THR A 26 3.47 5.58 -0.76
CA THR A 26 2.78 4.44 -0.17
C THR A 26 2.04 4.82 1.12
N GLY A 27 2.63 5.68 1.96
CA GLY A 27 1.96 6.19 3.15
C GLY A 27 0.72 7.03 2.81
N ARG A 28 0.81 7.93 1.83
CA ARG A 28 -0.36 8.70 1.34
C ARG A 28 -1.47 7.78 0.81
N THR A 29 -1.09 6.73 0.07
CA THR A 29 -2.02 5.71 -0.43
C THR A 29 -2.70 4.99 0.74
N ALA A 30 -1.94 4.54 1.74
CA ALA A 30 -2.49 3.88 2.93
C ALA A 30 -3.50 4.76 3.66
N LYS A 31 -3.22 6.06 3.81
CA LYS A 31 -4.14 7.03 4.38
C LYS A 31 -5.42 7.17 3.55
N ALA A 32 -5.29 7.30 2.23
CA ALA A 32 -6.43 7.44 1.32
C ALA A 32 -7.35 6.22 1.33
N PHE A 33 -6.80 5.02 1.52
CA PHE A 33 -7.57 3.78 1.64
C PHE A 33 -8.09 3.48 3.06
N GLY A 34 -7.83 4.36 4.04
CA GLY A 34 -8.19 4.11 5.43
C GLY A 34 -7.54 2.85 6.00
N ALA A 35 -6.33 2.52 5.58
CA ALA A 35 -5.63 1.32 6.02
C ALA A 35 -5.33 1.40 7.53
N ARG A 36 -5.62 0.33 8.29
CA ARG A 36 -5.28 0.25 9.73
C ARG A 36 -3.81 -0.12 9.97
N ARG A 37 -3.19 -0.82 9.03
CA ARG A 37 -1.78 -1.25 9.03
C ARG A 37 -1.19 -1.11 7.63
N LEU A 38 0.11 -0.84 7.54
CA LEU A 38 0.86 -0.71 6.30
C LEU A 38 2.10 -1.60 6.34
N LEU A 39 2.17 -2.56 5.43
CA LEU A 39 3.36 -3.36 5.18
C LEU A 39 4.03 -2.90 3.88
N LEU A 40 5.27 -2.45 3.98
CA LEU A 40 6.10 -2.05 2.85
C LEU A 40 6.90 -3.28 2.38
N THR A 41 6.86 -3.58 1.10
CA THR A 41 7.56 -4.72 0.50
C THR A 41 8.15 -4.36 -0.87
N HIS A 42 8.82 -5.34 -1.49
CA HIS A 42 9.45 -5.20 -2.80
C HIS A 42 10.54 -4.10 -2.84
N PHE A 43 11.51 -4.21 -1.93
CA PHE A 43 12.65 -3.30 -1.86
C PHE A 43 13.70 -3.62 -2.91
N SER A 44 14.49 -2.61 -3.29
CA SER A 44 15.65 -2.83 -4.17
C SER A 44 16.61 -3.85 -3.52
N PRO A 45 17.17 -4.80 -4.30
CA PRO A 45 18.14 -5.78 -3.80
C PRO A 45 19.38 -5.15 -3.14
N ARG A 46 19.65 -3.87 -3.41
CA ARG A 46 20.72 -3.09 -2.78
C ARG A 46 20.57 -2.94 -1.26
N TYR A 47 19.37 -3.18 -0.72
CA TYR A 47 19.04 -3.07 0.70
C TYR A 47 18.59 -4.41 1.30
N ALA A 48 18.36 -5.42 0.47
CA ALA A 48 17.91 -6.75 0.89
C ALA A 48 19.13 -7.63 1.25
N GLY A 49 19.02 -8.36 2.36
CA GLY A 49 19.88 -9.53 2.61
C GLY A 49 21.16 -9.33 3.43
N SER A 50 21.41 -8.17 4.04
CA SER A 50 22.51 -8.04 5.00
C SER A 50 22.02 -7.39 6.29
N SER A 51 22.21 -8.06 7.42
CA SER A 51 22.09 -7.58 8.80
C SER A 51 23.09 -6.46 9.14
N SER A 52 23.71 -5.84 8.13
CA SER A 52 24.51 -4.63 8.30
C SER A 52 23.67 -3.51 8.89
N VAL A 53 24.27 -2.77 9.81
CA VAL A 53 23.67 -1.60 10.47
C VAL A 53 23.14 -0.59 9.45
N ASN A 54 23.81 -0.46 8.30
CA ASN A 54 23.40 0.46 7.25
C ASN A 54 22.04 0.08 6.63
N ASN A 55 21.78 -1.20 6.39
CA ASN A 55 20.50 -1.65 5.83
C ASN A 55 19.37 -1.50 6.85
N VAL A 56 19.63 -1.79 8.12
CA VAL A 56 18.67 -1.55 9.22
C VAL A 56 18.26 -0.08 9.28
N ASN A 57 19.24 0.83 9.22
CA ASN A 57 18.98 2.27 9.22
C ASN A 57 18.17 2.73 8.01
N VAL A 58 18.44 2.17 6.82
CA VAL A 58 17.67 2.47 5.60
C VAL A 58 16.23 1.99 5.73
N MET A 59 15.99 0.77 6.25
CA MET A 59 14.64 0.26 6.44
C MET A 59 13.87 1.08 7.48
N ALA A 60 14.48 1.44 8.60
CA ALA A 60 13.89 2.32 9.60
C ALA A 60 13.54 3.71 9.02
N TYR A 61 14.40 4.25 8.16
CA TYR A 61 14.12 5.51 7.46
C TYR A 61 12.92 5.39 6.51
N ILE A 62 12.83 4.28 5.76
CA ILE A 62 11.71 4.00 4.86
C ILE A 62 10.39 3.89 5.63
N GLU A 63 10.39 3.18 6.75
CA GLU A 63 9.22 3.07 7.65
C GLU A 63 8.79 4.44 8.15
N GLU A 64 9.73 5.26 8.62
CA GLU A 64 9.45 6.60 9.15
C GLU A 64 8.83 7.52 8.09
N GLN A 65 9.31 7.49 6.86
CA GLN A 65 8.76 8.29 5.75
C GLN A 65 7.31 7.88 5.41
N ALA A 66 7.05 6.58 5.34
CA ALA A 66 5.71 6.07 5.10
C ALA A 66 4.77 6.34 6.29
N ARG A 67 5.29 6.30 7.52
CA ARG A 67 4.55 6.62 8.74
C ARG A 67 4.09 8.07 8.77
N ARG A 68 5.00 9.02 8.52
CA ARG A 68 4.68 10.46 8.49
C ARG A 68 3.53 10.79 7.54
N THR A 69 3.52 10.14 6.38
CA THR A 69 2.54 10.42 5.33
C THR A 69 1.23 9.64 5.50
N SER A 70 1.27 8.45 6.12
CA SER A 70 0.08 7.66 6.43
C SER A 70 -0.71 8.19 7.63
N GLY A 71 -0.03 8.82 8.60
CA GLY A 71 -0.66 9.22 9.87
C GLY A 71 -0.93 8.04 10.82
N LEU A 72 -0.38 6.86 10.51
CA LEU A 72 -0.51 5.68 11.35
C LEU A 72 0.45 5.71 12.54
N ALA A 73 0.05 5.07 13.63
CA ALA A 73 0.91 4.89 14.80
C ALA A 73 2.15 4.04 14.45
N GLY A 74 3.26 4.27 15.15
CA GLY A 74 4.57 3.74 14.77
C GLY A 74 4.66 2.22 14.62
N ASN A 75 3.91 1.46 15.42
CA ASN A 75 3.89 -0.01 15.33
C ASN A 75 2.97 -0.56 14.22
N ARG A 76 2.31 0.30 13.45
CA ARG A 76 1.37 -0.09 12.38
C ARG A 76 1.96 0.07 10.98
N VAL A 77 3.21 0.53 10.86
CA VAL A 77 3.96 0.61 9.61
C VAL A 77 5.21 -0.24 9.75
N LEU A 78 5.43 -1.18 8.84
CA LEU A 78 6.56 -2.11 8.89
C LEU A 78 7.18 -2.28 7.51
N ALA A 79 8.50 -2.35 7.44
CA ALA A 79 9.24 -2.82 6.29
C ALA A 79 9.45 -4.34 6.40
N SER A 80 8.95 -5.08 5.39
CA SER A 80 9.08 -6.53 5.37
C SER A 80 10.54 -6.97 5.22
N TYR A 81 10.90 -8.05 5.90
CA TYR A 81 12.12 -8.81 5.62
C TYR A 81 11.75 -10.24 5.21
N ASP A 82 12.69 -10.93 4.59
CA ASP A 82 12.47 -12.29 4.10
C ASP A 82 12.04 -13.22 5.24
N MET A 83 11.00 -14.02 5.00
CA MET A 83 10.39 -14.93 5.98
C MET A 83 9.75 -14.25 7.20
N MET A 84 9.50 -12.93 7.15
CA MET A 84 8.69 -12.24 8.16
C MET A 84 7.28 -12.85 8.21
N ARG A 85 6.77 -13.08 9.42
CA ARG A 85 5.39 -13.50 9.67
C ARG A 85 4.68 -12.41 10.47
N ILE A 86 3.57 -11.92 9.94
CA ILE A 86 2.73 -10.92 10.62
C ILE A 86 1.37 -11.57 10.91
N PRO A 87 0.94 -11.67 12.17
CA PRO A 87 -0.42 -12.08 12.49
C PRO A 87 -1.41 -10.98 12.11
N VAL A 88 -2.52 -11.37 11.48
CA VAL A 88 -3.67 -10.47 11.28
C VAL A 88 -4.54 -10.60 12.52
N LEU A 89 -4.66 -9.50 13.28
CA LEU A 89 -5.42 -9.50 14.52
C LEU A 89 -6.90 -9.15 14.22
N PRO A 90 -7.86 -9.53 15.07
CA PRO A 90 -9.28 -9.17 14.87
C PRO A 90 -9.49 -7.65 14.73
N GLU A 91 -8.69 -6.85 15.42
CA GLU A 91 -8.64 -5.38 15.31
C GLU A 91 -8.18 -4.85 13.93
N ASP A 92 -7.65 -5.70 13.04
CA ASP A 92 -7.39 -5.32 11.64
C ASP A 92 -8.61 -5.47 10.74
N LEU A 93 -9.50 -6.38 11.12
CA LEU A 93 -10.64 -6.80 10.30
C LEU A 93 -11.80 -5.82 10.45
N ASP A 94 -11.90 -5.19 11.61
CA ASP A 94 -12.88 -4.17 11.89
C ASP A 94 -12.52 -2.86 11.16
N LYS A 95 -12.81 -2.77 9.87
CA LYS A 95 -12.69 -1.50 9.14
C LYS A 95 -13.92 -0.64 9.45
N THR A 96 -14.13 -0.29 10.71
CA THR A 96 -14.99 0.83 11.08
C THR A 96 -14.32 2.07 10.51
N VAL A 97 -14.84 2.53 9.39
CA VAL A 97 -14.45 3.80 8.78
C VAL A 97 -14.70 4.84 9.85
N GLY A 98 -13.66 5.53 10.32
CA GLY A 98 -13.78 6.51 11.39
C GLY A 98 -14.97 7.43 11.17
N ASP A 99 -15.80 7.54 12.21
CA ASP A 99 -16.79 8.57 12.50
C ASP A 99 -17.40 9.28 11.28
N GLY A 100 -18.22 8.56 10.49
CA GLY A 100 -19.16 9.18 9.54
C GLY A 100 -19.24 8.61 8.13
N GLU A 101 -18.42 7.62 7.76
CA GLU A 101 -18.35 7.10 6.38
C GLU A 101 -18.60 5.58 6.30
N GLU A 102 -19.49 5.05 7.15
CA GLU A 102 -19.84 3.62 7.15
C GLU A 102 -20.67 3.19 5.91
N LEU A 103 -21.07 4.13 5.04
CA LEU A 103 -22.03 3.85 3.96
C LEU A 103 -21.46 3.85 2.53
N ILE A 104 -20.22 4.27 2.25
CA ILE A 104 -19.78 4.41 0.85
C ILE A 104 -19.10 3.16 0.28
N PHE A 105 -18.43 2.34 1.09
CA PHE A 105 -17.70 1.17 0.56
C PHE A 105 -18.60 -0.04 0.25
N GLN A 106 -19.61 -0.32 1.08
CA GLN A 106 -20.57 -1.40 0.82
C GLN A 106 -21.50 -1.07 -0.36
N SER A 107 -21.93 0.19 -0.50
CA SER A 107 -22.78 0.61 -1.62
C SER A 107 -22.06 0.58 -2.96
N ARG A 108 -20.73 0.82 -3.01
CA ARG A 108 -19.98 0.79 -4.28
C ARG A 108 -19.70 -0.64 -4.76
N PHE A 109 -19.55 -1.62 -3.87
CA PHE A 109 -19.44 -3.02 -4.25
C PHE A 109 -20.80 -3.64 -4.61
N GLN A 110 -21.87 -3.32 -3.88
CA GLN A 110 -23.22 -3.78 -4.25
C GLN A 110 -23.76 -3.13 -5.53
N ALA A 111 -23.35 -1.90 -5.85
CA ALA A 111 -23.70 -1.24 -7.11
C ALA A 111 -22.94 -1.80 -8.33
N LEU A 112 -21.83 -2.51 -8.11
CA LEU A 112 -21.05 -3.14 -9.18
C LEU A 112 -21.41 -4.62 -9.41
N ASP A 113 -22.32 -5.21 -8.63
CA ASP A 113 -22.60 -6.66 -8.66
C ASP A 113 -24.09 -7.02 -8.83
N LYS A 114 -24.90 -6.17 -9.47
CA LYS A 114 -26.29 -6.53 -9.78
C LYS A 114 -26.81 -6.25 -11.18
N ASN A 115 -26.04 -5.64 -12.09
CA ASN A 115 -26.59 -5.31 -13.42
C ASN A 115 -25.64 -5.45 -14.63
N ASP A 116 -24.42 -6.00 -14.52
CA ASP A 116 -23.48 -5.97 -15.66
C ASP A 116 -22.72 -7.27 -15.98
N THR A 117 -23.18 -8.43 -15.49
CA THR A 117 -22.55 -9.72 -15.83
C THR A 117 -23.49 -10.80 -16.38
N LEU A 118 -24.77 -10.48 -16.64
CA LEU A 118 -25.73 -11.43 -17.23
C LEU A 118 -26.30 -11.01 -18.60
N SER A 119 -25.82 -9.93 -19.21
CA SER A 119 -26.17 -9.55 -20.61
C SER A 119 -25.03 -9.79 -21.62
N ALA A 120 -23.86 -10.25 -21.18
CA ALA A 120 -22.68 -10.43 -22.04
C ALA A 120 -22.40 -11.90 -22.45
N PHE A 121 -23.30 -12.84 -22.13
CA PHE A 121 -23.13 -14.27 -22.45
C PHE A 121 -24.36 -14.93 -23.11
N GLU A 122 -25.35 -14.17 -23.57
CA GLU A 122 -26.49 -14.69 -24.35
C GLU A 122 -26.50 -14.27 -25.83
N ASP A 123 -25.42 -13.66 -26.34
CA ASP A 123 -25.37 -13.13 -27.71
C ASP A 123 -24.34 -13.83 -28.63
N ILE A 124 -23.98 -15.09 -28.31
CA ILE A 124 -23.30 -15.96 -29.29
C ILE A 124 -24.36 -16.93 -29.83
N GLY A 125 -25.16 -16.39 -30.75
CA GLY A 125 -26.09 -17.15 -31.55
C GLY A 125 -25.41 -18.23 -32.37
N ASP A 126 -26.17 -19.28 -32.61
CA ASP A 126 -25.89 -20.40 -33.50
C ASP A 126 -25.26 -19.94 -34.82
N PHE A 127 -24.16 -20.59 -35.21
CA PHE A 127 -23.69 -20.62 -36.59
C PHE A 127 -23.89 -22.04 -37.13
N GLU A 128 -24.63 -22.11 -38.23
CA GLU A 128 -24.91 -23.30 -39.07
C GLU A 128 -23.67 -24.13 -39.40
#